data_AF-A0A1Y1M1C8-F1
#
_entry.id   AF-A0A1Y1M1C8-F1
#
_cell.length_a   1.000
_cell.length_b   1.000
_cell.length_c   1.000
_cell.angle_alpha   90.00
_cell.angle_beta   90.00
_cell.angle_gamma   90.00
#
_symmetry.space_group_name_H-M   'P 1'
#
loop_
_entity.id
_entity.type
_entity.pdbx_description
1 polymer ?
#
loop_
_entity_poly.entity_id
_entity_poly.type
_entity_poly.pdbx_seq_one_letter_code
_entity_poly.pdbx_strand_id
1 'polypeptide(L)'
;CGLTLVTSLCEADEEEGGEDGIVDKFRSFVPGLVKTLKGLSTSGYAPEHDVTGITDPFLQVKLLRLLRILAIGDPETSEQINDILAQVATNTDSSKNVGNSILYEAVRTILDIEADSGLRVLGVNILGKFLANRDNNIRYVALNTLIKVVAIEPNAVQRHRNTILECLRDPDISIRRRALDLSFTLINETNVRVLIRELLAFLEVADNEFKPTMTSQIGIAADKFAPNKRWHFDTMLRVLSLAGNYVKEQILSSFVR
;
A
#
# COMPACT_ATOMS: atom_id res chain seq x y z
N CYS A 1 25.56 14.47 4.81
CA CYS A 1 25.51 13.11 5.39
C CYS A 1 25.84 12.13 4.26
N GLY A 2 26.89 11.31 4.41
CA GLY A 2 27.42 10.47 3.31
C GLY A 2 26.39 9.52 2.71
N LEU A 3 25.48 8.97 3.51
CA LEU A 3 24.39 8.10 3.03
C LEU A 3 23.48 8.78 2.02
N THR A 4 23.11 10.05 2.25
CA THR A 4 22.25 10.79 1.32
C THR A 4 22.95 11.03 -0.02
N LEU A 5 24.28 11.24 0.00
CA LEU A 5 25.08 11.35 -1.22
C LEU A 5 25.13 10.03 -1.97
N VAL A 6 25.38 8.91 -1.28
CA VAL A 6 25.39 7.59 -1.90
C VAL A 6 24.02 7.25 -2.50
N THR A 7 22.94 7.50 -1.77
CA THR A 7 21.57 7.31 -2.30
C THR A 7 21.35 8.14 -3.56
N SER A 8 21.71 9.43 -3.55
CA SER A 8 21.52 10.28 -4.75
C SER A 8 22.39 9.85 -5.93
N LEU A 9 23.60 9.33 -5.68
CA LEU A 9 24.47 8.81 -6.74
C LEU A 9 23.89 7.53 -7.36
N CYS A 10 23.36 6.62 -6.55
CA CYS A 10 22.70 5.42 -7.06
C CYS A 10 21.41 5.76 -7.83
N GLU A 11 20.60 6.70 -7.33
CA GLU A 11 19.38 7.14 -8.02
C GLU A 11 19.71 7.84 -9.35
N ALA A 12 20.76 8.67 -9.40
CA ALA A 12 21.20 9.32 -10.64
C ALA A 12 21.76 8.32 -11.67
N ASP A 13 22.54 7.33 -11.24
CA ASP A 13 23.06 6.27 -12.12
C ASP A 13 21.91 5.45 -12.72
N GLU A 14 20.87 5.13 -11.93
CA GLU A 14 19.67 4.45 -12.43
C GLU A 14 18.92 5.28 -13.48
N GLU A 15 18.81 6.59 -13.30
CA GLU A 15 18.22 7.52 -14.29
C GLU A 15 19.04 7.62 -15.59
N GLU A 16 20.36 7.47 -15.49
CA GLU A 16 21.29 7.50 -16.63
C GLU A 16 21.49 6.11 -17.29
N GLY A 17 20.73 5.10 -16.87
CA GLY A 17 20.74 3.76 -17.48
C GLY A 17 21.76 2.78 -16.90
N GLY A 18 22.35 3.11 -15.74
CA GLY A 18 23.29 2.26 -15.00
C GLY A 18 24.68 2.17 -15.61
N GLU A 19 25.09 3.17 -16.40
CA GLU A 19 26.36 3.16 -17.14
C GLU A 19 27.59 3.15 -16.22
N ASP A 20 27.50 3.72 -15.00
CA ASP A 20 28.64 3.85 -14.08
C ASP A 20 28.78 2.68 -13.10
N GLY A 21 27.79 1.76 -13.06
CA GLY A 21 27.76 0.59 -12.18
C GLY A 21 27.97 0.96 -10.71
N ILE A 22 27.42 2.11 -10.29
CA ILE A 22 27.62 2.66 -8.95
C ILE A 22 26.96 1.75 -7.91
N VAL A 23 25.78 1.22 -8.25
CA VAL A 23 25.02 0.28 -7.43
C VAL A 23 25.87 -0.95 -7.08
N ASP A 24 26.53 -1.56 -8.06
CA ASP A 24 27.35 -2.76 -7.85
C ASP A 24 28.55 -2.51 -6.93
N LYS A 25 29.19 -1.34 -7.04
CA LYS A 25 30.30 -0.94 -6.14
C LYS A 25 29.82 -0.86 -4.70
N PHE A 26 28.62 -0.30 -4.48
CA PHE A 26 28.06 -0.13 -3.14
C PHE A 26 27.41 -1.41 -2.57
N ARG A 27 27.06 -2.40 -3.39
CA ARG A 27 26.58 -3.71 -2.92
C ARG A 27 27.57 -4.42 -1.99
N SER A 28 28.88 -4.24 -2.23
CA SER A 28 29.93 -4.79 -1.34
C SER A 28 29.84 -4.30 0.11
N PHE A 29 29.19 -3.16 0.38
CA PHE A 29 29.02 -2.60 1.71
C PHE A 29 27.71 -3.01 2.40
N VAL A 30 26.81 -3.73 1.71
CA VAL A 30 25.51 -4.17 2.26
C VAL A 30 25.66 -4.90 3.60
N PRO A 31 26.58 -5.88 3.78
CA PRO A 31 26.73 -6.57 5.06
C PRO A 31 27.08 -5.61 6.21
N GLY A 32 27.86 -4.57 5.92
CA GLY A 32 28.20 -3.52 6.88
C GLY A 32 26.97 -2.68 7.26
N LEU A 33 26.18 -2.27 6.27
CA LEU A 33 24.94 -1.52 6.47
C LEU A 33 23.90 -2.32 7.27
N VAL A 34 23.75 -3.62 6.97
CA VAL A 34 22.88 -4.54 7.71
C VAL A 34 23.32 -4.65 9.17
N LYS A 35 24.63 -4.76 9.43
CA LYS A 35 25.16 -4.80 10.80
C LYS A 35 24.88 -3.50 11.56
N THR A 36 25.03 -2.34 10.91
CA THR A 36 24.70 -1.04 11.51
C THR A 36 23.20 -0.94 11.81
N LEU A 37 22.33 -1.30 10.87
CA LEU A 37 20.88 -1.27 11.06
C LEU A 37 20.45 -2.23 12.18
N LYS A 38 21.03 -3.44 12.24
CA LYS A 38 20.82 -4.39 13.33
C LYS A 38 21.25 -3.81 14.67
N GLY A 39 22.41 -3.15 14.70
CA GLY A 39 22.89 -2.38 15.83
C GLY A 39 21.85 -1.37 16.32
N LEU A 40 21.34 -0.52 15.42
CA LEU A 40 20.34 0.52 15.76
C LEU A 40 18.98 -0.04 16.20
N SER A 41 18.55 -1.16 15.63
CA SER A 41 17.28 -1.81 15.98
C SER A 41 17.30 -2.50 17.36
N THR A 42 18.50 -2.88 17.82
CA THR A 42 18.71 -3.62 19.08
C THR A 42 19.38 -2.77 20.15
N SER A 43 20.04 -1.68 19.76
CA SER A 43 20.75 -0.78 20.67
C SER A 43 19.76 -0.13 21.62
N GLY A 44 20.05 -0.25 22.91
CA GLY A 44 19.35 0.49 23.95
C GLY A 44 19.60 1.99 23.88
N TYR A 45 18.79 2.70 24.66
CA TYR A 45 18.72 4.15 24.78
C TYR A 45 20.07 4.88 24.62
N ALA A 46 20.18 5.66 23.54
CA ALA A 46 21.30 6.58 23.30
C ALA A 46 20.78 8.03 23.44
N PRO A 47 21.10 8.77 24.51
CA PRO A 47 20.45 10.05 24.83
C PRO A 47 20.53 11.12 23.74
N GLU A 48 21.60 11.12 22.94
CA GLU A 48 21.85 12.13 21.91
C GLU A 48 21.12 11.85 20.59
N HIS A 49 20.66 10.61 20.39
CA HIS A 49 20.05 10.15 19.14
C HIS A 49 18.69 9.48 19.35
N ASP A 50 18.22 9.41 20.60
CA ASP A 50 16.90 8.88 20.92
C ASP A 50 15.81 9.87 20.53
N VAL A 51 14.85 9.39 19.74
CA VAL A 51 13.62 10.11 19.47
C VAL A 51 12.48 9.23 19.97
N THR A 52 11.91 9.61 21.12
CA THR A 52 10.73 8.94 21.71
C THR A 52 10.93 7.44 22.02
N GLY A 53 12.14 7.04 22.42
CA GLY A 53 12.49 5.66 22.75
C GLY A 53 13.00 4.83 21.56
N ILE A 54 13.19 5.45 20.39
CA ILE A 54 13.77 4.82 19.20
C ILE A 54 15.11 5.50 18.88
N THR A 55 16.16 4.69 18.75
CA THR A 55 17.52 5.19 18.45
C THR A 55 17.68 5.53 16.97
N ASP A 56 17.97 6.80 16.69
CA ASP A 56 18.24 7.40 15.38
C ASP A 56 17.29 6.96 14.24
N PRO A 57 16.00 7.31 14.31
CA PRO A 57 15.02 6.88 13.32
C PRO A 57 15.30 7.41 11.91
N PHE A 58 15.92 8.59 11.79
CA PHE A 58 16.26 9.17 10.50
C PHE A 58 17.34 8.38 9.79
N LEU A 59 18.35 7.92 10.54
CA LEU A 59 19.38 7.04 10.01
C LEU A 59 18.80 5.68 9.59
N GLN A 60 17.92 5.09 10.40
CA GLN A 60 17.26 3.83 10.06
C GLN A 60 16.47 3.93 8.74
N VAL A 61 15.66 4.98 8.57
CA VAL A 61 14.90 5.21 7.33
C VAL A 61 15.84 5.40 6.13
N LYS A 62 16.93 6.16 6.29
CA LYS A 62 17.91 6.35 5.20
C LYS A 62 18.64 5.06 4.84
N LEU A 63 18.97 4.22 5.82
CA LEU A 63 19.56 2.90 5.59
C LEU A 63 18.59 1.98 4.85
N LEU A 64 17.32 1.91 5.28
CA LEU A 64 16.29 1.11 4.61
C LEU A 64 16.07 1.55 3.15
N ARG A 65 16.06 2.87 2.90
CA ARG A 65 15.96 3.41 1.53
C ARG A 65 17.17 3.02 0.67
N LEU A 66 18.39 3.13 1.22
CA LEU A 66 19.59 2.73 0.50
C LEU A 66 19.60 1.23 0.21
N LEU A 67 19.27 0.39 1.20
CA LEU A 67 19.19 -1.06 1.03
C LEU A 67 18.17 -1.45 -0.04
N ARG A 68 17.04 -0.73 -0.13
CA ARG A 68 16.06 -0.93 -1.20
C ARG A 68 16.70 -0.76 -2.58
N ILE A 69 17.36 0.37 -2.81
CA ILE A 69 17.96 0.69 -4.11
C ILE A 69 19.05 -0.33 -4.46
N LEU A 70 19.87 -0.74 -3.49
CA LEU A 70 20.93 -1.72 -3.72
C LEU A 70 20.41 -3.13 -4.02
N ALA A 71 19.23 -3.49 -3.51
CA ALA A 71 18.64 -4.83 -3.63
C ALA A 71 17.68 -5.00 -4.81
N ILE A 72 17.18 -3.91 -5.41
CA ILE A 72 16.33 -4.01 -6.61
C ILE A 72 17.13 -4.68 -7.74
N GLY A 73 16.52 -5.73 -8.33
CA GLY A 73 17.11 -6.50 -9.43
C GLY A 73 18.27 -7.42 -9.03
N ASP A 74 18.55 -7.59 -7.73
CA ASP A 74 19.58 -8.52 -7.24
C ASP A 74 19.04 -9.45 -6.14
N PRO A 75 18.77 -10.73 -6.48
CA PRO A 75 18.29 -11.73 -5.52
C PRO A 75 19.28 -12.01 -4.39
N GLU A 76 20.59 -11.96 -4.62
CA GLU A 76 21.59 -12.28 -3.59
C GLU A 76 21.60 -11.22 -2.49
N THR A 77 21.59 -9.94 -2.87
CA THR A 77 21.45 -8.83 -1.91
C THR A 77 20.09 -8.86 -1.22
N SER A 78 19.01 -9.19 -1.94
CA SER A 78 17.67 -9.33 -1.36
C SER A 78 17.62 -10.40 -0.26
N GLU A 79 18.23 -11.56 -0.49
CA GLU A 79 18.33 -12.63 0.51
C GLU A 79 19.10 -12.17 1.76
N GLN A 80 20.21 -11.44 1.58
CA GLN A 80 21.01 -10.91 2.70
C GLN A 80 20.24 -9.92 3.58
N ILE A 81 19.30 -9.16 3.03
CA ILE A 81 18.54 -8.15 3.77
C ILE A 81 17.21 -8.66 4.33
N ASN A 82 16.73 -9.82 3.89
CA ASN A 82 15.42 -10.37 4.32
C ASN A 82 15.31 -10.51 5.84
N ASP A 83 16.35 -11.03 6.50
CA ASP A 83 16.37 -11.25 7.95
C ASP A 83 16.26 -9.92 8.73
N ILE A 84 17.00 -8.89 8.31
CA ILE A 84 16.95 -7.59 9.00
C ILE A 84 15.63 -6.86 8.74
N LEU A 85 15.05 -6.99 7.54
CA LEU A 85 13.73 -6.45 7.23
C LEU A 85 12.66 -7.11 8.09
N ALA A 86 12.69 -8.43 8.24
CA ALA A 86 11.79 -9.16 9.13
C ALA A 86 11.96 -8.70 10.58
N GLN A 87 13.20 -8.58 11.07
CA GLN A 87 13.49 -8.13 12.44
C GLN A 87 12.98 -6.70 12.70
N VAL A 88 13.22 -5.76 11.78
CA VAL A 88 12.73 -4.37 11.90
C VAL A 88 11.20 -4.33 11.86
N ALA A 89 10.59 -5.12 10.97
CA ALA A 89 9.13 -5.21 10.83
C ALA A 89 8.43 -5.78 12.08
N THR A 90 9.10 -6.66 12.84
CA THR A 90 8.53 -7.26 14.06
C THR A 90 8.86 -6.50 15.34
N ASN A 91 10.06 -5.92 15.44
CA ASN A 91 10.55 -5.34 16.69
C ASN A 91 10.29 -3.84 16.83
N THR A 92 10.01 -3.14 15.73
CA THR A 92 9.76 -1.69 15.78
C THR A 92 8.39 -1.41 16.40
N ASP A 93 8.36 -0.52 17.40
CA ASP A 93 7.12 -0.10 18.04
C ASP A 93 6.29 0.81 17.12
N SER A 94 5.10 0.36 16.74
CA SER A 94 4.13 1.12 15.94
C SER A 94 3.28 2.11 16.75
N SER A 95 3.50 2.25 18.07
CA SER A 95 2.71 3.15 18.93
C SER A 95 2.94 4.63 18.63
N LYS A 96 4.08 4.98 18.04
CA LYS A 96 4.49 6.36 17.72
C LYS A 96 4.64 6.56 16.22
N ASN A 97 4.46 7.81 15.77
CA ASN A 97 4.65 8.20 14.36
C ASN A 97 6.07 7.92 13.86
N VAL A 98 7.06 8.00 14.74
CA VAL A 98 8.47 7.70 14.43
C VAL A 98 8.64 6.24 14.02
N GLY A 99 8.14 5.31 14.83
CA GLY A 99 8.19 3.88 14.51
C GLY A 99 7.34 3.52 13.29
N ASN A 100 6.17 4.16 13.12
CA ASN A 100 5.37 4.02 11.90
C ASN A 100 6.12 4.48 10.64
N SER A 101 7.00 5.49 10.74
CA SER A 101 7.82 5.95 9.61
C SER A 101 8.90 4.94 9.22
N ILE A 102 9.55 4.31 10.21
CA ILE A 102 10.52 3.23 9.97
C ILE A 102 9.83 2.01 9.37
N LEU A 103 8.71 1.59 9.96
CA LEU A 103 7.90 0.48 9.46
C LEU A 103 7.40 0.74 8.05
N TYR A 104 6.97 1.97 7.74
CA TYR A 104 6.53 2.33 6.40
C TYR A 104 7.66 2.18 5.38
N GLU A 105 8.86 2.70 5.67
CA GLU A 105 9.98 2.55 4.75
C GLU A 105 10.42 1.09 4.63
N ALA A 106 10.41 0.32 5.73
CA ALA A 106 10.71 -1.12 5.69
C ALA A 106 9.70 -1.88 4.81
N VAL A 107 8.40 -1.57 4.92
CA VAL A 107 7.36 -2.15 4.06
C VAL A 107 7.58 -1.77 2.60
N ARG A 108 7.91 -0.52 2.28
CA ARG A 108 8.25 -0.12 0.91
C ARG A 108 9.43 -0.91 0.38
N THR A 109 10.48 -1.07 1.18
CA THR A 109 11.64 -1.89 0.81
C THR A 109 11.24 -3.33 0.52
N ILE A 110 10.45 -3.96 1.38
CA ILE A 110 9.96 -5.35 1.19
C ILE A 110 9.15 -5.51 -0.10
N LEU A 111 8.33 -4.52 -0.45
CA LEU A 111 7.42 -4.59 -1.59
C LEU A 111 8.10 -4.33 -2.94
N ASP A 112 9.17 -3.55 -2.95
CA ASP A 112 9.90 -3.20 -4.17
C ASP A 112 10.98 -4.24 -4.54
N ILE A 113 11.49 -5.01 -3.57
CA ILE A 113 12.52 -6.05 -3.80
C ILE A 113 11.92 -7.43 -4.13
N GLU A 114 12.78 -8.35 -4.58
CA GLU A 114 12.47 -9.78 -4.75
C GLU A 114 12.46 -10.52 -3.39
N ALA A 115 11.58 -10.08 -2.49
CA ALA A 115 11.39 -10.69 -1.18
C ALA A 115 10.53 -11.96 -1.25
N ASP A 116 10.75 -12.85 -0.27
CA ASP A 116 9.90 -14.02 -0.04
C ASP A 116 8.43 -13.63 0.14
N SER A 117 7.52 -14.51 -0.32
CA SER A 117 6.08 -14.30 -0.18
C SER A 117 5.67 -14.12 1.30
N GLY A 118 6.34 -14.80 2.23
CA GLY A 118 6.10 -14.64 3.67
C GLY A 118 6.40 -13.21 4.17
N LEU A 119 7.49 -12.62 3.69
CA LEU A 119 7.89 -11.26 4.07
C LEU A 119 6.97 -10.22 3.42
N ARG A 120 6.55 -10.41 2.16
CA ARG A 120 5.55 -9.56 1.50
C ARG A 120 4.21 -9.58 2.22
N VAL A 121 3.74 -10.76 2.65
CA VAL A 121 2.52 -10.90 3.45
C VAL A 121 2.66 -10.18 4.80
N LEU A 122 3.82 -10.25 5.45
CA LEU A 122 4.10 -9.46 6.67
C LEU A 122 3.97 -7.96 6.39
N GLY A 123 4.52 -7.48 5.28
CA GLY A 123 4.42 -6.08 4.86
C GLY A 123 2.97 -5.63 4.66
N VAL A 124 2.16 -6.45 3.96
CA VAL A 124 0.72 -6.18 3.78
C VAL A 124 -0.02 -6.15 5.13
N ASN A 125 0.32 -7.02 6.07
CA ASN A 125 -0.28 -7.02 7.40
C ASN A 125 0.06 -5.76 8.20
N ILE A 126 1.26 -5.20 8.04
CA ILE A 126 1.63 -3.91 8.64
C ILE A 126 0.80 -2.78 8.03
N LEU A 127 0.63 -2.74 6.70
CA LEU A 127 -0.26 -1.78 6.05
C LEU A 127 -1.72 -1.92 6.52
N GLY A 128 -2.19 -3.16 6.74
CA GLY A 128 -3.49 -3.43 7.34
C GLY A 128 -3.65 -2.79 8.72
N LYS A 129 -2.63 -2.90 9.59
CA LYS A 129 -2.61 -2.20 10.89
C LYS A 129 -2.63 -0.68 10.73
N PHE A 130 -1.95 -0.15 9.71
CA PHE A 130 -1.94 1.30 9.44
C PHE A 130 -3.32 1.84 9.04
N LEU A 131 -4.18 1.04 8.41
CA LEU A 131 -5.56 1.44 8.09
C LEU A 131 -6.41 1.72 9.33
N ALA A 132 -6.12 1.06 10.46
CA ALA A 132 -6.81 1.28 11.73
C ALA A 132 -6.14 2.36 12.60
N ASN A 133 -5.11 3.05 12.09
CA ASN A 133 -4.41 4.09 12.83
C ASN A 133 -5.29 5.34 13.01
N ARG A 134 -5.11 6.07 14.11
CA ARG A 134 -5.84 7.32 14.37
C ARG A 134 -5.37 8.47 13.48
N ASP A 135 -4.13 8.42 12.98
CA ASP A 135 -3.58 9.45 12.12
C ASP A 135 -4.08 9.29 10.67
N ASN A 136 -4.76 10.31 10.16
CA ASN A 136 -5.27 10.34 8.78
C ASN A 136 -4.16 10.15 7.75
N ASN A 137 -2.97 10.70 8.00
CA ASN A 137 -1.85 10.61 7.07
C ASN A 137 -1.37 9.16 6.93
N ILE A 138 -1.29 8.43 8.06
CA ILE A 138 -0.89 7.03 8.08
C ILE A 138 -1.91 6.18 7.29
N ARG A 139 -3.20 6.40 7.53
CA ARG A 139 -4.27 5.70 6.80
C ARG A 139 -4.24 6.00 5.31
N TYR A 140 -4.05 7.26 4.93
CA TYR A 140 -3.94 7.68 3.54
C TYR A 140 -2.78 6.99 2.83
N VAL A 141 -1.60 7.00 3.45
CA VAL A 141 -0.39 6.38 2.92
C VAL A 141 -0.55 4.86 2.79
N ALA A 142 -1.19 4.22 3.77
CA ALA A 142 -1.48 2.80 3.71
C ALA A 142 -2.43 2.44 2.56
N LEU A 143 -3.53 3.16 2.38
CA LEU A 143 -4.46 2.95 1.26
C LEU A 143 -3.76 3.13 -0.09
N ASN A 144 -2.98 4.21 -0.24
CA ASN A 144 -2.25 4.49 -1.47
C ASN A 144 -1.22 3.39 -1.80
N THR A 145 -0.57 2.84 -0.79
CA THR A 145 0.40 1.75 -0.96
C THR A 145 -0.29 0.43 -1.29
N LEU A 146 -1.39 0.08 -0.60
CA LEU A 146 -2.16 -1.13 -0.86
C LEU A 146 -2.73 -1.19 -2.29
N ILE A 147 -3.09 -0.06 -2.89
CA ILE A 147 -3.51 0.02 -4.30
C ILE A 147 -2.41 -0.48 -5.25
N LYS A 148 -1.13 -0.21 -4.95
CA LYS A 148 -0.02 -0.70 -5.76
C LYS A 148 0.24 -2.19 -5.55
N VAL A 149 0.10 -2.65 -4.30
CA VAL A 149 0.44 -4.02 -3.89
C VAL A 149 -0.62 -5.04 -4.26
N VAL A 150 -1.88 -4.64 -4.44
CA VAL A 150 -2.98 -5.56 -4.75
C VAL A 150 -2.75 -6.36 -6.04
N ALA A 151 -2.00 -5.82 -7.00
CA ALA A 151 -1.62 -6.53 -8.22
C ALA A 151 -0.59 -7.65 -7.98
N ILE A 152 0.22 -7.53 -6.92
CA ILE A 152 1.29 -8.45 -6.55
C ILE A 152 0.76 -9.50 -5.57
N GLU A 153 0.09 -9.07 -4.49
CA GLU A 153 -0.38 -9.92 -3.38
C GLU A 153 -1.88 -9.76 -3.12
N PRO A 154 -2.77 -10.09 -4.07
CA PRO A 154 -4.21 -9.85 -3.94
C PRO A 154 -4.82 -10.57 -2.74
N ASN A 155 -4.38 -11.81 -2.46
CA ASN A 155 -4.92 -12.62 -1.38
C ASN A 155 -4.62 -12.03 0.02
N ALA A 156 -3.45 -11.41 0.19
CA ALA A 156 -3.08 -10.78 1.45
C ALA A 156 -3.91 -9.50 1.68
N VAL A 157 -4.10 -8.67 0.65
CA VAL A 157 -4.88 -7.44 0.75
C VAL A 157 -6.36 -7.74 1.01
N GLN A 158 -6.91 -8.79 0.40
CA GLN A 158 -8.31 -9.22 0.62
C GLN A 158 -8.63 -9.52 2.10
N ARG A 159 -7.65 -9.94 2.90
CA ARG A 159 -7.86 -10.20 4.35
C ARG A 159 -8.23 -8.92 5.13
N HIS A 160 -7.77 -7.77 4.64
CA HIS A 160 -8.02 -6.45 5.25
C HIS A 160 -9.21 -5.73 4.62
N ARG A 161 -9.99 -6.41 3.75
CA ARG A 161 -11.14 -5.84 3.03
C ARG A 161 -12.14 -5.13 3.95
N ASN A 162 -12.46 -5.71 5.11
CA ASN A 162 -13.45 -5.12 6.02
C ASN A 162 -12.99 -3.75 6.53
N THR A 163 -11.73 -3.63 6.94
CA THR A 163 -11.13 -2.35 7.37
C THR A 163 -11.04 -1.35 6.21
N ILE A 164 -10.77 -1.81 4.99
CA ILE A 164 -10.78 -0.95 3.80
C ILE A 164 -12.19 -0.39 3.53
N LEU A 165 -13.23 -1.21 3.68
CA LEU A 165 -14.62 -0.77 3.52
C LEU A 165 -15.05 0.19 4.64
N GLU A 166 -14.55 0.01 5.86
CA GLU A 166 -14.77 0.98 6.95
C GLU A 166 -14.19 2.36 6.59
N CYS A 167 -13.06 2.43 5.88
CA CYS A 167 -12.48 3.69 5.41
C CYS A 167 -13.37 4.44 4.39
N LEU A 168 -14.38 3.80 3.78
CA LEU A 168 -15.37 4.51 2.93
C LEU A 168 -16.24 5.46 3.75
N ARG A 169 -16.36 5.25 5.06
CA ARG A 169 -17.13 6.09 5.98
C ARG A 169 -16.27 7.09 6.74
N ASP A 170 -15.02 7.26 6.32
CA ASP A 170 -14.11 8.18 6.99
C ASP A 170 -14.54 9.65 6.83
N PRO A 171 -14.39 10.50 7.86
CA PRO A 171 -14.66 11.94 7.72
C PRO A 171 -13.79 12.61 6.65
N ASP A 172 -12.58 12.10 6.38
CA ASP A 172 -11.67 12.67 5.40
C ASP A 172 -12.01 12.20 3.96
N ILE A 173 -12.33 13.16 3.09
CA ILE A 173 -12.68 12.93 1.68
C ILE A 173 -11.54 12.22 0.93
N SER A 174 -10.29 12.53 1.25
CA SER A 174 -9.11 11.95 0.59
C SER A 174 -8.97 10.46 0.92
N ILE A 175 -9.23 10.09 2.18
CA ILE A 175 -9.25 8.69 2.63
C ILE A 175 -10.40 7.95 1.94
N ARG A 176 -11.61 8.52 1.94
CA ARG A 176 -12.77 7.92 1.25
C ARG A 176 -12.49 7.66 -0.22
N ARG A 177 -11.86 8.61 -0.93
CA ARG A 177 -11.49 8.47 -2.34
C ARG A 177 -10.52 7.30 -2.57
N ARG A 178 -9.45 7.21 -1.78
CA ARG A 178 -8.48 6.12 -1.91
C ARG A 178 -9.06 4.76 -1.51
N ALA A 179 -9.89 4.73 -0.47
CA ALA A 179 -10.60 3.51 -0.05
C ALA A 179 -11.56 3.02 -1.14
N LEU A 180 -12.22 3.94 -1.84
CA LEU A 180 -13.11 3.62 -2.96
C LEU A 180 -12.34 3.00 -4.12
N ASP A 181 -11.23 3.61 -4.55
CA ASP A 181 -10.37 3.08 -5.62
C ASP A 181 -9.85 1.67 -5.28
N LEU A 182 -9.39 1.47 -4.03
CA LEU A 182 -8.93 0.17 -3.56
C LEU A 182 -10.08 -0.85 -3.50
N SER A 183 -11.26 -0.45 -3.04
CA SER A 183 -12.43 -1.33 -2.94
C SER A 183 -12.86 -1.88 -4.30
N PHE A 184 -12.84 -1.05 -5.35
CA PHE A 184 -13.13 -1.50 -6.71
C PHE A 184 -12.07 -2.48 -7.23
N THR A 185 -10.79 -2.22 -6.93
CA THR A 185 -9.68 -3.09 -7.34
C THR A 185 -9.74 -4.46 -6.65
N LEU A 186 -10.37 -4.55 -5.48
CA LEU A 186 -10.59 -5.80 -4.75
C LEU A 186 -11.77 -6.63 -5.26
N ILE A 187 -12.58 -6.15 -6.20
CA ILE A 187 -13.71 -6.91 -6.70
C ILE A 187 -13.24 -8.09 -7.56
N ASN A 188 -13.78 -9.27 -7.26
CA ASN A 188 -13.59 -10.50 -8.02
C ASN A 188 -14.91 -11.29 -8.08
N GLU A 189 -14.92 -12.37 -8.85
CA GLU A 189 -16.11 -13.21 -9.08
C GLU A 189 -16.72 -13.79 -7.78
N THR A 190 -15.89 -14.03 -6.76
CA THR A 190 -16.33 -14.64 -5.50
C THR A 190 -16.93 -13.64 -4.53
N ASN A 191 -16.48 -12.37 -4.58
CA ASN A 191 -16.86 -11.35 -3.60
C ASN A 191 -17.77 -10.23 -4.17
N VAL A 192 -17.98 -10.20 -5.49
CA VAL A 192 -18.75 -9.16 -6.20
C VAL A 192 -20.10 -8.85 -5.55
N ARG A 193 -20.86 -9.87 -5.15
CA ARG A 193 -22.18 -9.68 -4.54
C ARG A 193 -22.12 -8.89 -3.24
N VAL A 194 -21.11 -9.17 -2.41
CA VAL A 194 -20.95 -8.53 -1.10
C VAL A 194 -20.42 -7.12 -1.29
N LEU A 195 -19.37 -6.95 -2.11
CA LEU A 195 -18.75 -5.65 -2.33
C LEU A 195 -19.68 -4.65 -3.01
N ILE A 196 -20.39 -5.07 -4.07
CA ILE A 196 -21.34 -4.18 -4.75
C ILE A 196 -22.48 -3.76 -3.82
N ARG A 197 -22.94 -4.64 -2.92
CA ARG A 197 -23.96 -4.27 -1.92
C ARG A 197 -23.48 -3.16 -0.98
N GLU A 198 -22.25 -3.27 -0.46
CA GLU A 198 -21.67 -2.24 0.41
C GLU A 198 -21.41 -0.93 -0.34
N LEU A 199 -20.97 -1.01 -1.61
CA LEU A 199 -20.75 0.15 -2.47
C LEU A 199 -22.06 0.85 -2.85
N LEU A 200 -23.14 0.10 -3.08
CA LEU A 200 -24.48 0.67 -3.27
C LEU A 200 -24.99 1.36 -2.00
N ALA A 201 -24.76 0.77 -0.82
CA ALA A 201 -25.10 1.41 0.44
C ALA A 201 -24.30 2.72 0.64
N PHE A 202 -23.03 2.75 0.26
CA PHE A 202 -22.24 3.98 0.26
C PHE A 202 -22.76 5.00 -0.75
N LEU A 203 -23.20 4.58 -1.95
CA LEU A 203 -23.75 5.46 -2.99
C LEU A 203 -24.97 6.26 -2.52
N GLU A 204 -25.78 5.70 -1.62
CA GLU A 204 -26.98 6.35 -1.05
C GLU A 204 -26.62 7.60 -0.23
N VAL A 205 -25.52 7.55 0.51
CA VAL A 205 -25.07 8.61 1.43
C VAL A 205 -23.89 9.41 0.91
N ALA A 206 -23.29 9.00 -0.21
CA ALA A 206 -22.10 9.62 -0.77
C ALA A 206 -22.37 11.03 -1.32
N ASP A 207 -21.35 11.88 -1.23
CA ASP A 207 -21.35 13.21 -1.82
C ASP A 207 -21.48 13.14 -3.34
N ASN A 208 -22.10 14.17 -3.95
CA ASN A 208 -22.38 14.20 -5.38
C ASN A 208 -21.12 14.06 -6.26
N GLU A 209 -19.95 14.42 -5.75
CA GLU A 209 -18.67 14.27 -6.46
C GLU A 209 -18.27 12.79 -6.67
N PHE A 210 -18.65 11.89 -5.77
CA PHE A 210 -18.31 10.47 -5.87
C PHE A 210 -19.26 9.70 -6.80
N LYS A 211 -20.53 10.13 -6.90
CA LYS A 211 -21.59 9.40 -7.61
C LYS A 211 -21.24 9.07 -9.08
N PRO A 212 -20.69 9.98 -9.90
CA PRO A 212 -20.33 9.66 -11.29
C PRO A 212 -19.27 8.57 -11.41
N THR A 213 -18.24 8.61 -10.57
CA THR A 213 -17.16 7.62 -10.59
C THR A 213 -17.65 6.27 -10.06
N MET A 214 -18.42 6.29 -8.97
CA MET A 214 -18.99 5.08 -8.37
C MET A 214 -19.92 4.34 -9.32
N THR A 215 -20.86 5.04 -9.95
CA THR A 215 -21.82 4.41 -10.89
C THR A 215 -21.09 3.76 -12.06
N SER A 216 -20.07 4.44 -12.60
CA SER A 216 -19.22 3.90 -13.67
C SER A 216 -18.48 2.65 -13.26
N GLN A 217 -17.83 2.67 -12.09
CA GLN A 217 -17.05 1.52 -11.62
C GLN A 217 -17.94 0.35 -11.18
N ILE A 218 -19.10 0.61 -10.56
CA ILE A 218 -20.10 -0.41 -10.25
C ILE A 218 -20.62 -1.05 -11.54
N GLY A 219 -20.93 -0.26 -12.57
CA GLY A 219 -21.36 -0.76 -13.87
C GLY A 219 -20.32 -1.68 -14.51
N ILE A 220 -19.06 -1.23 -14.58
CA ILE A 220 -17.95 -2.04 -15.13
C ILE A 220 -17.76 -3.34 -14.33
N ALA A 221 -17.79 -3.27 -13.00
CA ALA A 221 -17.65 -4.44 -12.14
C ALA A 221 -18.83 -5.41 -12.28
N ALA A 222 -20.06 -4.90 -12.42
CA ALA A 222 -21.24 -5.71 -12.66
C ALA A 222 -21.17 -6.38 -14.03
N ASP A 223 -20.80 -5.66 -15.10
CA ASP A 223 -20.64 -6.21 -16.45
C ASP A 223 -19.59 -7.34 -16.48
N LYS A 224 -18.49 -7.17 -15.74
CA LYS A 224 -17.36 -8.11 -15.76
C LYS A 224 -17.57 -9.34 -14.86
N PHE A 225 -18.14 -9.15 -13.67
CA PHE A 225 -18.17 -10.17 -12.62
C PHE A 225 -19.58 -10.63 -12.24
N ALA A 226 -20.62 -10.25 -12.99
CA ALA A 226 -21.99 -10.66 -12.68
C ALA A 226 -22.14 -12.20 -12.64
N PRO A 227 -22.68 -12.75 -11.54
CA PRO A 227 -22.88 -14.19 -11.41
C PRO A 227 -24.09 -14.70 -12.23
N ASN A 228 -25.05 -13.84 -12.52
CA ASN A 228 -26.17 -14.13 -13.43
C ASN A 228 -26.82 -12.83 -13.94
N LYS A 229 -27.57 -12.94 -15.04
CA LYS A 229 -28.22 -11.80 -15.71
C LYS A 229 -29.26 -11.09 -14.83
N ARG A 230 -29.95 -11.82 -13.95
CA ARG A 230 -30.95 -11.24 -13.04
C ARG A 230 -30.29 -10.32 -12.02
N TRP A 231 -29.22 -10.78 -11.38
CA TRP A 231 -28.47 -9.99 -10.41
C TRP A 231 -27.83 -8.77 -11.06
N HIS A 232 -27.33 -8.90 -12.29
CA HIS A 232 -26.83 -7.78 -13.07
C HIS A 232 -27.92 -6.73 -13.30
N PHE A 233 -29.07 -7.14 -13.83
CA PHE A 233 -30.21 -6.26 -14.06
C PHE A 233 -30.68 -5.56 -12.78
N ASP A 234 -30.85 -6.30 -11.68
CA ASP A 234 -31.27 -5.78 -10.38
C ASP A 234 -30.27 -4.73 -9.85
N THR A 235 -28.97 -4.99 -10.03
CA THR A 235 -27.88 -4.07 -9.63
C THR A 235 -27.92 -2.79 -10.46
N MET A 236 -28.01 -2.90 -11.77
CA MET A 236 -28.04 -1.76 -12.68
C MET A 236 -29.28 -0.89 -12.44
N LEU A 237 -30.44 -1.50 -12.20
CA LEU A 237 -31.67 -0.79 -11.87
C LEU A 237 -31.54 -0.03 -10.53
N ARG A 238 -30.84 -0.62 -9.54
CA ARG A 238 -30.55 0.07 -8.27
C ARG A 238 -29.61 1.24 -8.46
N VAL A 239 -28.55 1.09 -9.26
CA VAL A 239 -27.62 2.20 -9.59
C VAL A 239 -28.39 3.36 -10.24
N LEU A 240 -29.25 3.07 -11.21
CA LEU A 240 -30.08 4.06 -11.89
C LEU A 240 -31.03 4.78 -10.94
N SER A 241 -31.67 4.02 -10.04
CA SER A 241 -32.61 4.58 -9.05
C SER A 241 -31.92 5.50 -8.04
N LEU A 242 -30.69 5.19 -7.63
CA LEU A 242 -29.96 5.94 -6.62
C LEU A 242 -29.21 7.15 -7.16
N ALA A 243 -28.60 7.01 -8.34
CA ALA A 243 -27.74 8.04 -8.91
C ALA A 243 -28.41 8.88 -9.99
N GLY A 244 -29.51 8.41 -10.60
CA GLY A 244 -30.27 9.15 -11.61
C GLY A 244 -29.38 9.86 -12.63
N ASN A 245 -29.35 11.20 -12.56
CA ASN A 245 -28.62 12.09 -13.47
C ASN A 245 -27.08 11.95 -13.42
N TYR A 246 -26.51 11.29 -12.41
CA TYR A 246 -25.06 11.08 -12.30
C TYR A 246 -24.57 9.84 -13.07
N VAL A 247 -25.48 9.03 -13.61
CA VAL A 247 -25.13 7.85 -14.41
C VAL A 247 -24.73 8.28 -15.82
N LYS A 248 -23.53 7.89 -16.25
CA LYS A 248 -23.04 8.18 -17.60
C LYS A 248 -23.83 7.41 -18.66
N GLU A 249 -24.04 8.03 -19.83
CA GLU A 249 -24.75 7.43 -20.97
C GLU A 249 -24.16 6.08 -21.41
N GLN A 250 -22.85 5.88 -21.27
CA GLN A 250 -22.20 4.60 -21.60
C GLN A 250 -22.81 3.43 -20.82
N ILE A 251 -23.10 3.63 -19.54
CA ILE A 251 -23.68 2.62 -18.63
C ILE A 251 -25.15 2.38 -19.00
N LEU A 252 -25.88 3.44 -19.35
CA LEU A 252 -27.24 3.34 -19.86
C LEU A 252 -27.28 2.55 -21.17
N SER A 253 -26.32 2.77 -22.06
CA SER A 253 -26.23 2.07 -23.33
C SER A 253 -25.89 0.58 -23.19
N SER A 254 -25.09 0.19 -22.18
CA SER A 254 -24.81 -1.23 -21.92
C SER A 254 -26.02 -1.96 -21.32
N PHE A 255 -26.86 -1.26 -20.56
CA PHE A 255 -28.09 -1.83 -19.99
C PHE A 255 -29.18 -2.09 -21.03
N VAL A 256 -29.29 -1.24 -22.06
CA VAL A 256 -30.34 -1.33 -23.09
C VAL A 256 -30.01 -2.37 -24.18
N ARG A 257 -28.77 -2.86 -24.24
CA ARG A 257 -28.29 -3.79 -25.26
C ARG A 257 -28.38 -5.26 -24.82
#